data_AF-A0A3D4AL87-F1
#
_entry.id   AF-A0A3D4AL87-F1
#
_cell.length_a   1.000
_cell.length_b   1.000
_cell.length_c   1.000
_cell.angle_alpha   90.00
_cell.angle_beta   90.00
_cell.angle_gamma   90.00
#
_symmetry.space_group_name_H-M   'P 1'
#
loop_
_entity.id
_entity.type
_entity.pdbx_description
1 polymer ?
#
loop_
_entity_poly.entity_id
_entity_poly.type
_entity_poly.pdbx_seq_one_letter_code
_entity_poly.pdbx_strand_id
1 'polypeptide(L)'
;MKIKNALIKGFMAAVMGAFLMVPAMSSVSAENAAAPAGQTAATEANGDNVVQVSLPYKYTSTRFGYTIMCPTTPNVVPASFFDEEAKGDVLIFEGDINDIKKAWVVLINAYEDADIPANAGTASDAERKTILDKFADKYILVNTRVVEVAENTFGIYGYTPKELKVDAKGDGNFETIKAESQMVKTYMPGEFGGHFMISLIDNPEISVPGLATYNAALTTFKQWPTSEYQQFLELSKLPKKKKN
;
A
#
# COMPACT_ATOMS: atom_id res chain seq x y z
N MET A 1 23.14 -14.51 -17.92
CA MET A 1 22.68 -13.67 -16.80
C MET A 1 21.45 -14.35 -16.22
N LYS A 2 21.58 -15.03 -15.06
CA LYS A 2 20.52 -15.87 -14.49
C LYS A 2 19.71 -15.03 -13.49
N ILE A 3 18.53 -14.60 -13.88
CA ILE A 3 17.55 -13.99 -12.97
C ILE A 3 17.01 -15.15 -12.12
N LYS A 4 17.42 -15.21 -10.85
CA LYS A 4 16.95 -16.22 -9.90
C LYS A 4 15.58 -15.81 -9.38
N ASN A 5 14.61 -16.71 -9.56
CA ASN A 5 13.34 -16.82 -8.87
C ASN A 5 13.38 -16.39 -7.40
N ALA A 6 12.35 -15.66 -6.95
CA ALA A 6 11.52 -15.97 -5.78
C ALA A 6 10.89 -14.70 -5.20
N LEU A 7 9.76 -14.24 -5.72
CA LEU A 7 8.75 -13.40 -5.01
C LEU A 7 7.56 -13.13 -5.95
N ILE A 8 6.83 -14.19 -6.35
CA ILE A 8 5.56 -14.08 -7.09
C ILE A 8 4.46 -14.75 -6.25
N LYS A 9 4.32 -14.34 -5.00
CA LYS A 9 3.21 -14.74 -4.12
C LYS A 9 2.75 -13.51 -3.34
N GLY A 10 1.43 -13.30 -3.31
CA GLY A 10 0.75 -12.15 -2.69
C GLY A 10 0.61 -10.99 -3.68
N PHE A 11 -0.47 -10.84 -4.43
CA PHE A 11 -1.84 -10.68 -3.95
C PHE A 11 -2.78 -10.90 -5.16
N MET A 12 -3.02 -12.15 -5.55
CA MET A 12 -4.10 -12.49 -6.48
C MET A 12 -5.27 -12.95 -5.60
N ALA A 13 -6.28 -12.10 -5.44
CA ALA A 13 -7.50 -12.44 -4.75
C ALA A 13 -8.16 -13.63 -5.46
N ALA A 14 -8.23 -14.77 -4.78
CA ALA A 14 -9.04 -15.90 -5.19
C ALA A 14 -10.13 -16.11 -4.15
N VAL A 15 -11.34 -15.66 -4.47
CA VAL A 15 -12.57 -16.01 -3.79
C VAL A 15 -12.85 -17.48 -4.05
N MET A 16 -12.96 -18.31 -3.01
CA MET A 16 -13.84 -19.48 -3.04
C MET A 16 -14.15 -19.93 -1.61
N GLY A 17 -15.44 -19.92 -1.28
CA GLY A 17 -15.95 -20.21 0.05
C GLY A 17 -16.02 -21.69 0.40
N ALA A 18 -16.07 -21.95 1.70
CA ALA A 18 -16.91 -22.99 2.31
C ALA A 18 -17.06 -22.70 3.81
N PHE A 19 -18.32 -22.73 4.24
CA PHE A 19 -18.83 -22.66 5.61
C PHE A 19 -18.04 -23.50 6.62
N LEU A 20 -17.70 -22.93 7.79
CA LEU A 20 -17.80 -23.57 9.11
C LEU A 20 -17.99 -22.50 10.21
N MET A 21 -19.06 -22.64 11.00
CA MET A 21 -19.38 -21.82 12.18
C MET A 21 -18.40 -22.06 13.34
N VAL A 22 -17.99 -21.03 14.10
CA VAL A 22 -18.02 -20.93 15.60
C VAL A 22 -17.81 -19.44 16.05
N PRO A 23 -17.94 -19.04 17.34
CA PRO A 23 -18.82 -17.98 17.83
C PRO A 23 -18.15 -16.61 18.08
N ALA A 24 -19.00 -15.62 18.36
CA ALA A 24 -18.65 -14.25 18.74
C ALA A 24 -17.74 -14.14 19.97
N MET A 25 -16.72 -13.27 19.91
CA MET A 25 -16.12 -12.60 21.07
C MET A 25 -15.67 -11.16 20.73
N SER A 26 -16.46 -10.21 21.24
CA SER A 26 -16.07 -9.06 22.06
C SER A 26 -15.07 -8.02 21.53
N SER A 27 -15.64 -6.93 21.00
CA SER A 27 -15.43 -5.52 21.36
C SER A 27 -14.03 -5.06 21.82
N VAL A 28 -13.43 -4.17 21.04
CA VAL A 28 -12.56 -3.09 21.57
C VAL A 28 -13.18 -1.75 21.21
N SER A 29 -13.45 -0.97 22.26
CA SER A 29 -14.06 0.36 22.26
C SER A 29 -13.39 1.32 21.27
N ALA A 30 -14.21 1.90 20.41
CA ALA A 30 -13.93 3.22 19.86
C ALA A 30 -14.11 4.24 21.01
N GLU A 31 -13.01 4.67 21.61
CA GLU A 31 -13.04 5.84 22.46
C GLU A 31 -13.11 7.09 21.57
N ASN A 32 -14.22 7.81 21.70
CA ASN A 32 -14.55 9.03 21.01
C ASN A 32 -13.63 10.16 21.49
N ALA A 33 -12.55 10.41 20.76
CA ALA A 33 -11.77 11.64 20.88
C ALA A 33 -12.17 12.58 19.73
N ALA A 34 -12.64 13.78 20.11
CA ALA A 34 -13.24 14.80 19.25
C ALA A 34 -12.55 14.96 17.88
N ALA A 35 -13.38 14.95 16.84
CA ALA A 35 -13.01 15.12 15.44
C ALA A 35 -12.20 16.41 15.23
N PRO A 36 -11.03 16.37 14.57
CA PRO A 36 -10.49 17.55 13.91
C PRO A 36 -11.41 17.90 12.74
N ALA A 37 -11.74 19.18 12.60
CA ALA A 37 -12.53 19.72 11.50
C ALA A 37 -12.02 19.16 10.14
N GLY A 38 -12.95 18.64 9.34
CA GLY A 38 -12.66 17.95 8.09
C GLY A 38 -11.74 18.76 7.19
N GLN A 39 -10.61 18.18 6.82
CA GLN A 39 -9.77 18.70 5.76
C GLN A 39 -10.43 18.36 4.42
N THR A 40 -11.11 19.33 3.82
CA THR A 40 -11.41 19.32 2.39
C THR A 40 -10.13 19.61 1.63
N ALA A 41 -9.55 18.59 1.00
CA ALA A 41 -8.48 18.76 0.03
C ALA A 41 -9.09 18.75 -1.37
N ALA A 42 -8.91 19.83 -2.13
CA ALA A 42 -9.17 19.83 -3.56
C ALA A 42 -7.93 19.24 -4.25
N THR A 43 -8.06 18.09 -4.89
CA THR A 43 -7.02 17.53 -5.75
C THR A 43 -7.39 17.76 -7.21
N GLU A 44 -6.48 18.39 -7.96
CA GLU A 44 -6.64 18.63 -9.39
C GLU A 44 -6.59 17.29 -10.14
N ALA A 45 -7.71 16.92 -10.75
CA ALA A 45 -7.76 15.91 -11.80
C ALA A 45 -7.91 16.65 -13.13
N ASN A 46 -6.84 16.65 -13.93
CA ASN A 46 -6.80 16.88 -15.37
C ASN A 46 -8.07 17.54 -15.97
N GLY A 47 -8.16 18.87 -15.95
CA GLY A 47 -9.23 19.65 -16.58
C GLY A 47 -10.54 19.77 -15.78
N ASP A 48 -10.79 20.99 -15.26
CA ASP A 48 -12.07 21.60 -14.87
C ASP A 48 -13.04 20.87 -13.90
N ASN A 49 -12.74 19.66 -13.42
CA ASN A 49 -13.57 18.96 -12.44
C ASN A 49 -12.87 18.92 -11.07
N VAL A 50 -13.26 19.82 -10.17
CA VAL A 50 -12.82 19.79 -8.77
C VAL A 50 -13.57 18.68 -8.03
N VAL A 51 -12.87 17.58 -7.75
CA VAL A 51 -13.42 16.52 -6.88
C VAL A 51 -13.29 17.00 -5.44
N GLN A 52 -14.43 17.21 -4.77
CA GLN A 52 -14.47 17.49 -3.33
C GLN A 52 -14.17 16.20 -2.56
N VAL A 53 -13.02 16.16 -1.88
CA VAL A 53 -12.65 15.06 -1.00
C VAL A 53 -12.91 15.43 0.45
N SER A 54 -13.53 14.53 1.21
CA SER A 54 -13.69 14.65 2.66
C SER A 54 -13.07 13.45 3.35
N LEU A 55 -12.22 13.70 4.35
CA LEU A 55 -11.58 12.66 5.18
C LEU A 55 -11.85 12.93 6.67
N PRO A 56 -13.09 12.71 7.16
CA PRO A 56 -13.47 13.11 8.52
C PRO A 56 -13.01 12.13 9.61
N TYR A 57 -12.62 10.90 9.24
CA TYR A 57 -12.30 9.86 10.22
C TYR A 57 -10.81 9.67 10.36
N LYS A 58 -10.27 9.84 11.57
CA LYS A 58 -8.88 9.51 11.86
C LYS A 58 -8.76 8.03 12.23
N TYR A 59 -8.13 7.23 11.38
CA TYR A 59 -7.71 5.89 11.76
C TYR A 59 -6.32 5.92 12.40
N THR A 60 -6.14 5.14 13.47
CA THR A 60 -4.88 4.99 14.20
C THR A 60 -4.55 3.51 14.33
N SER A 61 -3.46 3.06 13.71
CA SER A 61 -2.92 1.74 13.94
C SER A 61 -1.92 1.80 15.07
N THR A 62 -2.35 1.41 16.27
CA THR A 62 -1.48 1.35 17.46
C THR A 62 -0.36 0.33 17.27
N ARG A 63 -0.70 -0.84 16.70
CA ARG A 63 0.23 -1.95 16.45
C ARG A 63 1.36 -1.60 15.48
N PHE A 64 1.08 -0.80 14.45
CA PHE A 64 2.04 -0.48 13.40
C PHE A 64 2.52 0.97 13.41
N GLY A 65 2.04 1.77 14.38
CA GLY A 65 2.55 3.11 14.65
C GLY A 65 2.31 4.11 13.54
N TYR A 66 1.08 4.19 13.03
CA TYR A 66 0.71 5.21 12.04
C TYR A 66 -0.73 5.70 12.23
N THR A 67 -1.00 6.86 11.64
CA THR A 67 -2.35 7.43 11.48
C THR A 67 -2.59 7.83 10.04
N ILE A 68 -3.83 7.72 9.59
CA ILE A 68 -4.28 8.20 8.27
C ILE A 68 -5.72 8.68 8.39
N MET A 69 -6.06 9.75 7.67
CA MET A 69 -7.44 10.23 7.59
C MET A 69 -8.18 9.45 6.48
N CYS A 70 -9.39 9.01 6.79
CA CYS A 70 -10.22 8.13 5.98
C CYS A 70 -11.55 8.80 5.63
N PRO A 71 -12.16 8.45 4.47
CA PRO A 71 -13.46 9.00 4.07
C PRO A 71 -14.60 8.53 4.97
N THR A 72 -14.52 7.29 5.46
CA THR A 72 -15.48 6.67 6.38
C THR A 72 -14.72 5.83 7.40
N THR A 73 -15.40 5.43 8.49
CA THR A 73 -14.84 4.45 9.44
C THR A 73 -14.57 3.12 8.70
N PRO A 74 -13.31 2.65 8.62
CA PRO A 74 -13.02 1.40 7.96
C PRO A 74 -13.36 0.19 8.84
N ASN A 75 -13.73 -0.92 8.21
CA ASN A 75 -13.60 -2.24 8.81
C ASN A 75 -12.16 -2.72 8.65
N VAL A 76 -11.46 -2.95 9.76
CA VAL A 76 -10.02 -3.19 9.79
C VAL A 76 -9.73 -4.67 9.93
N VAL A 77 -8.96 -5.21 9.00
CA VAL A 77 -8.51 -6.61 9.01
C VAL A 77 -6.98 -6.64 8.94
N PRO A 78 -6.29 -7.50 9.70
CA PRO A 78 -4.84 -7.67 9.55
C PRO A 78 -4.47 -8.12 8.13
N ALA A 79 -3.45 -7.53 7.53
CA ALA A 79 -2.95 -7.95 6.21
C ALA A 79 -2.55 -9.44 6.19
N SER A 80 -2.13 -9.97 7.35
CA SER A 80 -1.79 -11.39 7.55
C SER A 80 -2.94 -12.35 7.25
N PHE A 81 -4.18 -11.87 7.16
CA PHE A 81 -5.33 -12.67 6.76
C PHE A 81 -5.28 -13.04 5.26
N PHE A 82 -4.71 -12.17 4.43
CA PHE A 82 -4.62 -12.36 2.98
C PHE A 82 -3.26 -12.90 2.54
N ASP A 83 -2.21 -12.61 3.31
CA ASP A 83 -0.85 -13.11 3.09
C ASP A 83 -0.16 -13.22 4.45
N GLU A 84 0.12 -14.46 4.90
CA GLU A 84 0.66 -14.74 6.24
C GLU A 84 1.94 -13.95 6.58
N GLU A 85 2.75 -13.61 5.57
CA GLU A 85 3.99 -12.85 5.75
C GLU A 85 3.77 -11.33 5.81
N ALA A 86 2.61 -10.86 5.31
CA ALA A 86 2.28 -9.45 5.26
C ALA A 86 2.02 -8.87 6.66
N LYS A 87 2.68 -7.74 6.93
CA LYS A 87 2.54 -7.00 8.18
C LYS A 87 1.91 -5.66 7.88
N GLY A 88 0.73 -5.43 8.42
CA GLY A 88 -0.04 -4.24 8.14
C GLY A 88 -1.53 -4.43 8.37
N ASP A 89 -2.29 -3.43 7.93
CA ASP A 89 -3.74 -3.41 8.03
C ASP A 89 -4.38 -3.29 6.64
N VAL A 90 -5.56 -3.87 6.49
CA VAL A 90 -6.48 -3.66 5.36
C VAL A 90 -7.68 -2.89 5.91
N LEU A 91 -7.85 -1.67 5.41
CA LEU A 91 -8.90 -0.73 5.78
C LEU A 91 -10.02 -0.82 4.74
N ILE A 92 -11.07 -1.59 5.02
CA ILE A 92 -12.19 -1.83 4.09
C ILE A 92 -13.26 -0.75 4.29
N PHE A 93 -13.56 0.00 3.25
CA PHE A 93 -14.59 1.05 3.24
C PHE A 93 -15.90 0.59 2.61
N GLU A 94 -15.82 -0.37 1.68
CA GLU A 94 -16.98 -0.95 1.01
C GLU A 94 -16.73 -2.42 0.69
N GLY A 95 -17.74 -3.26 0.95
CA GLY A 95 -17.64 -4.72 0.88
C GLY A 95 -17.24 -5.35 2.21
N ASP A 96 -16.74 -6.57 2.15
CA ASP A 96 -16.25 -7.32 3.30
C ASP A 96 -15.00 -8.14 2.96
N ILE A 97 -14.51 -8.91 3.93
CA ILE A 97 -13.28 -9.71 3.81
C ILE A 97 -13.31 -10.73 2.66
N ASN A 98 -14.50 -11.16 2.22
CA ASN A 98 -14.70 -12.12 1.13
C ASN A 98 -14.93 -11.43 -0.22
N ASP A 99 -15.41 -10.19 -0.22
CA ASP A 99 -15.70 -9.43 -1.44
C ASP A 99 -15.40 -7.93 -1.23
N ILE A 100 -14.11 -7.59 -1.29
CA ILE A 100 -13.64 -6.21 -1.11
C ILE A 100 -13.99 -5.38 -2.35
N LYS A 101 -14.77 -4.31 -2.17
CA LYS A 101 -15.07 -3.34 -3.23
C LYS A 101 -14.15 -2.13 -3.17
N LYS A 102 -13.99 -1.54 -1.97
CA LYS A 102 -13.10 -0.38 -1.74
C LYS A 102 -12.31 -0.59 -0.46
N ALA A 103 -10.99 -0.53 -0.56
CA ALA A 103 -10.12 -0.64 0.60
C ALA A 103 -8.78 0.06 0.39
N TRP A 104 -8.12 0.37 1.50
CA TRP A 104 -6.70 0.68 1.50
C TRP A 104 -5.91 -0.41 2.21
N VAL A 105 -4.83 -0.89 1.60
CA VAL A 105 -3.88 -1.79 2.25
C VAL A 105 -2.69 -0.97 2.72
N VAL A 106 -2.36 -1.01 4.01
CA VAL A 106 -1.18 -0.35 4.58
C VAL A 106 -0.23 -1.42 5.08
N LEU A 107 0.89 -1.62 4.41
CA LEU A 107 1.94 -2.54 4.82
C LEU A 107 3.15 -1.80 5.39
N ILE A 108 3.79 -2.43 6.37
CA ILE A 108 5.10 -2.04 6.89
C ILE A 108 6.20 -2.96 6.35
N ASN A 109 7.42 -2.43 6.24
CA ASN A 109 8.57 -3.13 5.67
C ASN A 109 8.31 -3.62 4.26
N ALA A 110 7.58 -2.82 3.50
CA ALA A 110 7.16 -3.18 2.15
C ALA A 110 8.30 -3.09 1.13
N TYR A 111 9.42 -2.46 1.51
CA TYR A 111 10.62 -2.31 0.68
C TYR A 111 11.88 -2.20 1.54
N GLU A 112 13.03 -2.31 0.90
CA GLU A 112 14.37 -2.17 1.50
C GLU A 112 14.92 -0.77 1.20
N ASP A 113 15.79 -0.22 2.06
CA ASP A 113 16.36 1.14 1.90
C ASP A 113 16.92 1.41 0.49
N ALA A 114 17.54 0.39 -0.12
CA ALA A 114 18.17 0.48 -1.42
C ALA A 114 17.17 0.55 -2.61
N ASP A 115 15.87 0.38 -2.35
CA ASP A 115 14.84 0.43 -3.38
C ASP A 115 14.36 1.85 -3.67
N ILE A 116 14.27 2.69 -2.64
CA ILE A 116 13.93 4.11 -2.77
C ILE A 116 15.12 4.93 -2.24
N PRO A 117 16.06 5.33 -3.11
CA PRO A 117 17.22 6.08 -2.66
C PRO A 117 16.82 7.49 -2.22
N ALA A 118 17.54 8.05 -1.25
CA ALA A 118 17.25 9.37 -0.68
C ALA A 118 17.24 10.51 -1.72
N ASN A 119 17.99 10.36 -2.82
CA ASN A 119 18.03 11.33 -3.91
C ASN A 119 16.92 11.13 -4.96
N ALA A 120 15.95 10.23 -4.78
CA ALA A 120 14.93 9.94 -5.80
C ALA A 120 14.17 11.20 -6.29
N GLY A 121 13.92 12.16 -5.39
CA GLY A 121 13.28 13.44 -5.75
C GLY A 121 14.19 14.42 -6.49
N THR A 122 15.49 14.41 -6.20
CA THR A 122 16.47 15.40 -6.70
C THR A 122 17.39 14.86 -7.79
N ALA A 123 17.30 13.57 -8.11
CA ALA A 123 18.10 12.92 -9.15
C ALA A 123 17.85 13.54 -10.53
N SER A 124 18.85 13.41 -11.41
CA SER A 124 18.69 13.76 -12.82
C SER A 124 17.64 12.87 -13.49
N ASP A 125 17.08 13.30 -14.63
CA ASP A 125 16.05 12.51 -15.32
C ASP A 125 16.53 11.11 -15.73
N ALA A 126 17.80 10.97 -16.14
CA ALA A 126 18.38 9.68 -16.51
C ALA A 126 18.52 8.74 -15.31
N GLU A 127 18.98 9.25 -14.17
CA GLU A 127 19.11 8.49 -12.93
C GLU A 127 17.73 8.12 -12.38
N ARG A 128 16.80 9.08 -12.34
CA ARG A 128 15.42 8.86 -11.92
C ARG A 128 14.73 7.81 -12.77
N LYS A 129 14.94 7.81 -14.10
CA LYS A 129 14.43 6.75 -14.97
C LYS A 129 14.97 5.38 -14.55
N THR A 130 16.26 5.27 -14.28
CA THR A 130 16.88 4.00 -13.86
C THR A 130 16.34 3.52 -12.51
N ILE A 131 16.12 4.43 -11.56
CA ILE A 131 15.48 4.12 -10.28
C ILE A 131 14.07 3.58 -10.51
N LEU A 132 13.27 4.29 -11.30
CA LEU A 132 11.87 3.93 -11.57
C LEU A 132 11.75 2.62 -12.35
N ASP A 133 12.61 2.35 -13.33
CA ASP A 133 12.64 1.10 -14.10
C ASP A 133 12.96 -0.08 -13.16
N LYS A 134 14.04 0.04 -12.36
CA LYS A 134 14.42 -1.00 -11.39
C LYS A 134 13.30 -1.27 -10.37
N PHE A 135 12.65 -0.20 -9.90
CA PHE A 135 11.56 -0.31 -8.94
C PHE A 135 10.32 -0.95 -9.58
N ALA A 136 9.97 -0.54 -10.81
CA ALA A 136 8.86 -1.10 -11.58
C ALA A 136 9.06 -2.61 -11.82
N ASP A 137 10.27 -3.02 -12.19
CA ASP A 137 10.61 -4.43 -12.41
C ASP A 137 10.56 -5.25 -11.11
N LYS A 138 11.03 -4.68 -9.99
CA LYS A 138 11.03 -5.38 -8.69
C LYS A 138 9.63 -5.57 -8.11
N TYR A 139 8.79 -4.53 -8.20
CA TYR A 139 7.47 -4.50 -7.57
C TYR A 139 6.30 -4.75 -8.54
N ILE A 140 6.62 -5.02 -9.81
CA ILE A 140 5.67 -5.30 -10.87
C ILE A 140 4.65 -4.17 -11.01
N LEU A 141 5.17 -2.98 -11.35
CA LEU A 141 4.39 -1.76 -11.49
C LEU A 141 4.50 -1.18 -12.90
N VAL A 142 3.49 -0.44 -13.30
CA VAL A 142 3.46 0.39 -14.51
C VAL A 142 3.14 1.84 -14.16
N ASN A 143 3.50 2.77 -15.06
CA ASN A 143 3.33 4.21 -14.87
C ASN A 143 3.92 4.71 -13.54
N THR A 144 5.12 4.20 -13.19
CA THR A 144 5.81 4.58 -11.97
C THR A 144 6.30 6.03 -12.04
N ARG A 145 6.17 6.74 -10.92
CA ARG A 145 6.66 8.12 -10.78
C ARG A 145 7.11 8.36 -9.35
N VAL A 146 8.04 9.30 -9.20
CA VAL A 146 8.39 9.83 -7.89
C VAL A 146 7.29 10.81 -7.46
N VAL A 147 6.88 10.72 -6.20
CA VAL A 147 5.90 11.63 -5.59
C VAL A 147 6.47 12.18 -4.29
N GLU A 148 6.22 13.46 -4.03
CA GLU A 148 6.48 14.04 -2.72
C GLU A 148 5.31 13.72 -1.80
N VAL A 149 5.58 13.02 -0.70
CA VAL A 149 4.54 12.57 0.26
C VAL A 149 4.51 13.41 1.53
N ALA A 150 5.62 14.07 1.84
CA ALA A 150 5.78 15.09 2.87
C ALA A 150 6.94 16.00 2.44
N GLU A 151 7.14 17.12 3.14
CA GLU A 151 8.19 18.10 2.80
C GLU A 151 9.56 17.42 2.64
N ASN A 152 10.14 17.50 1.44
CA ASN A 152 11.42 16.89 1.06
C ASN A 152 11.48 15.35 1.24
N THR A 153 10.32 14.69 1.33
CA THR A 153 10.19 13.26 1.52
C THR A 153 9.54 12.64 0.29
N PHE A 154 10.32 11.83 -0.43
CA PHE A 154 9.91 11.28 -1.72
C PHE A 154 9.58 9.79 -1.62
N GLY A 155 8.48 9.39 -2.25
CA GLY A 155 8.07 8.01 -2.45
C GLY A 155 7.97 7.67 -3.93
N ILE A 156 7.64 6.41 -4.22
CA ILE A 156 7.35 5.93 -5.57
C ILE A 156 5.90 5.47 -5.64
N TYR A 157 5.17 6.03 -6.59
CA TYR A 157 3.78 5.73 -6.90
C TYR A 157 3.71 4.95 -8.22
N GLY A 158 2.84 3.95 -8.32
CA GLY A 158 2.58 3.23 -9.57
C GLY A 158 1.31 2.39 -9.52
N TYR A 159 1.00 1.72 -10.63
CA TYR A 159 -0.15 0.83 -10.75
C TYR A 159 0.27 -0.61 -10.96
N THR A 160 -0.50 -1.58 -10.48
CA THR A 160 -0.32 -2.97 -10.90
C THR A 160 -0.80 -3.13 -12.35
N PRO A 161 -0.09 -3.85 -13.22
CA PRO A 161 -0.55 -4.06 -14.59
C PRO A 161 -1.82 -4.93 -14.64
N LYS A 162 -2.74 -4.61 -15.56
CA LYS A 162 -3.90 -5.48 -15.88
C LYS A 162 -3.51 -6.69 -16.71
N GLU A 163 -2.41 -6.61 -17.46
CA GLU A 163 -1.90 -7.71 -18.27
C GLU A 163 -0.40 -7.91 -17.98
N LEU A 164 -0.02 -9.13 -17.66
CA LEU A 164 1.34 -9.53 -17.34
C LEU A 164 1.81 -10.61 -18.30
N LYS A 165 2.92 -10.35 -18.99
CA LYS A 165 3.60 -11.36 -19.78
C LYS A 165 4.63 -12.06 -18.90
N VAL A 166 4.40 -13.33 -18.59
CA VAL A 166 5.26 -14.13 -17.73
C VAL A 166 5.85 -15.26 -18.55
N ASP A 167 7.17 -15.33 -18.59
CA ASP A 167 7.88 -16.53 -19.03
C ASP A 167 7.99 -17.48 -17.84
N ALA A 168 6.96 -18.30 -17.65
CA ALA A 168 6.84 -19.18 -16.50
C ALA A 168 7.92 -20.28 -16.48
N LYS A 169 8.54 -20.57 -17.63
CA LYS A 169 9.48 -21.69 -17.81
C LYS A 169 10.92 -21.23 -18.07
N GLY A 170 11.14 -19.93 -18.29
CA GLY A 170 12.43 -19.37 -18.67
C GLY A 170 12.89 -19.81 -20.07
N ASP A 171 11.96 -20.19 -20.94
CA ASP A 171 12.21 -20.74 -22.28
C ASP A 171 12.02 -19.70 -23.40
N GLY A 172 11.69 -18.46 -23.04
CA GLY A 172 11.40 -17.37 -23.97
C GLY A 172 9.95 -17.36 -24.50
N ASN A 173 9.10 -18.30 -24.08
CA ASN A 173 7.67 -18.30 -24.38
C ASN A 173 6.90 -17.56 -23.29
N PHE A 174 6.29 -16.44 -23.65
CA PHE A 174 5.56 -15.60 -22.71
C PHE A 174 4.07 -15.95 -22.70
N GLU A 175 3.54 -16.28 -21.53
CA GLU A 175 2.10 -16.42 -21.29
C GLU A 175 1.54 -15.08 -20.78
N THR A 176 0.36 -14.69 -21.26
CA THR A 176 -0.30 -13.46 -20.81
C THR A 176 -1.33 -13.78 -19.73
N ILE A 177 -1.09 -13.26 -18.52
CA ILE A 177 -2.00 -13.32 -17.38
C ILE A 177 -2.79 -12.01 -17.35
N LYS A 178 -4.12 -12.08 -17.28
CA LYS A 178 -4.98 -10.91 -17.08
C LYS A 178 -5.43 -10.84 -15.63
N ALA A 179 -5.21 -9.71 -14.98
CA ALA A 179 -5.76 -9.41 -13.67
C ALA A 179 -7.18 -8.85 -13.82
N GLU A 180 -8.09 -9.27 -12.95
CA GLU A 180 -9.48 -8.81 -12.94
C GLU A 180 -9.60 -7.35 -12.52
N SER A 181 -8.68 -6.87 -11.69
CA SER A 181 -8.60 -5.48 -11.28
C SER A 181 -7.16 -4.98 -11.19
N GLN A 182 -7.04 -3.66 -11.05
CA GLN A 182 -5.78 -2.95 -10.89
C GLN A 182 -5.78 -2.27 -9.52
N MET A 183 -4.61 -2.21 -8.90
CA MET A 183 -4.39 -1.45 -7.68
C MET A 183 -3.44 -0.30 -7.95
N VAL A 184 -3.61 0.77 -7.18
CA VAL A 184 -2.58 1.82 -7.05
C VAL A 184 -1.70 1.45 -5.87
N LYS A 185 -0.39 1.61 -5.97
CA LYS A 185 0.55 1.41 -4.87
C LYS A 185 1.47 2.62 -4.72
N THR A 186 1.57 3.13 -3.49
CA THR A 186 2.52 4.16 -3.10
C THR A 186 3.46 3.60 -2.05
N TYR A 187 4.74 3.56 -2.37
CA TYR A 187 5.80 3.18 -1.46
C TYR A 187 6.48 4.45 -0.96
N MET A 188 6.63 4.58 0.35
CA MET A 188 7.11 5.82 0.94
C MET A 188 7.85 5.60 2.25
N PRO A 189 8.85 6.43 2.56
CA PRO A 189 9.47 6.45 3.87
C PRO A 189 8.52 7.12 4.87
N GLY A 190 8.52 6.61 6.10
CA GLY A 190 7.89 7.25 7.24
C GLY A 190 8.88 8.14 7.98
N GLU A 191 8.34 9.11 8.73
CA GLU A 191 9.11 10.13 9.45
C GLU A 191 10.13 9.55 10.45
N PHE A 192 9.94 8.32 10.91
CA PHE A 192 10.83 7.61 11.83
C PHE A 192 11.55 6.42 11.18
N GLY A 193 11.75 6.45 9.85
CA GLY A 193 12.47 5.43 9.09
C GLY A 193 11.61 4.25 8.65
N GLY A 194 10.28 4.41 8.62
CA GLY A 194 9.35 3.34 8.24
C GLY A 194 9.34 3.08 6.75
N HIS A 195 9.29 1.82 6.32
CA HIS A 195 9.11 1.48 4.91
C HIS A 195 7.67 1.09 4.65
N PHE A 196 6.83 2.07 4.34
CA PHE A 196 5.41 1.86 4.13
C PHE A 196 5.09 1.60 2.66
N MET A 197 4.11 0.74 2.42
CA MET A 197 3.38 0.70 1.16
C MET A 197 1.90 0.86 1.47
N ILE A 198 1.28 1.82 0.81
CA ILE A 198 -0.15 2.04 0.86
C ILE A 198 -0.71 1.69 -0.52
N SER A 199 -1.80 0.93 -0.58
CA SER A 199 -2.43 0.54 -1.83
C SER A 199 -3.91 0.87 -1.85
N LEU A 200 -4.39 1.41 -2.97
CA LEU A 200 -5.82 1.57 -3.25
C LEU A 200 -6.35 0.33 -3.97
N ILE A 201 -7.40 -0.26 -3.41
CA ILE A 201 -8.32 -1.18 -4.07
C ILE A 201 -9.62 -0.41 -4.33
N ASP A 202 -10.02 -0.34 -5.59
CA ASP A 202 -11.30 0.22 -6.03
C ASP A 202 -11.76 -0.63 -7.23
N ASN A 203 -12.67 -1.55 -6.95
CA ASN A 203 -13.12 -2.57 -7.88
C ASN A 203 -14.43 -2.16 -8.56
N PRO A 204 -14.63 -2.51 -9.85
CA PRO A 204 -13.71 -3.28 -10.71
C PRO A 204 -12.58 -2.44 -11.32
N GLU A 205 -12.70 -1.12 -11.32
CA GLU A 205 -11.71 -0.19 -11.88
C GLU A 205 -11.48 1.01 -10.96
N ILE A 206 -10.25 1.52 -10.96
CA ILE A 206 -9.89 2.70 -10.18
C ILE A 206 -10.70 3.91 -10.65
N SER A 207 -11.61 4.39 -9.80
CA SER A 207 -12.44 5.55 -10.10
C SER A 207 -11.67 6.85 -9.86
N VAL A 208 -12.04 7.91 -10.60
CA VAL A 208 -11.47 9.26 -10.39
C VAL A 208 -11.68 9.74 -8.95
N PRO A 209 -12.89 9.61 -8.35
CA PRO A 209 -13.09 9.99 -6.94
C PRO A 209 -12.31 9.12 -5.95
N GLY A 210 -12.21 7.81 -6.20
CA GLY A 210 -11.44 6.89 -5.36
C GLY A 210 -9.96 7.27 -5.34
N LEU A 211 -9.40 7.56 -6.53
CA LEU A 211 -8.03 8.02 -6.66
C LEU A 211 -7.78 9.39 -6.00
N ALA A 212 -8.69 10.36 -6.19
CA ALA A 212 -8.61 11.67 -5.55
C ALA A 212 -8.64 11.55 -4.02
N THR A 213 -9.53 10.72 -3.48
CA THR A 213 -9.66 10.44 -2.05
C THR A 213 -8.41 9.78 -1.49
N TYR A 214 -7.88 8.79 -2.20
CA TYR A 214 -6.63 8.12 -1.85
C TYR A 214 -5.44 9.09 -1.82
N ASN A 215 -5.25 9.90 -2.87
CA ASN A 215 -4.14 10.85 -2.93
C ASN A 215 -4.23 11.90 -1.81
N ALA A 216 -5.43 12.40 -1.51
CA ALA A 216 -5.62 13.30 -0.38
C ALA A 216 -5.25 12.61 0.95
N ALA A 217 -5.65 11.35 1.14
CA ALA A 217 -5.36 10.61 2.36
C ALA A 217 -3.87 10.36 2.58
N LEU A 218 -3.10 10.10 1.52
CA LEU A 218 -1.64 9.96 1.59
C LEU A 218 -0.98 11.18 2.26
N THR A 219 -1.45 12.40 1.98
CA THR A 219 -0.91 13.64 2.58
C THR A 219 -1.19 13.76 4.08
N THR A 220 -2.13 12.97 4.60
CA THR A 220 -2.48 12.93 6.02
C THR A 220 -1.79 11.82 6.78
N PHE A 221 -1.05 10.96 6.07
CA PHE A 221 -0.35 9.84 6.67
C PHE A 221 0.76 10.33 7.59
N LYS A 222 0.75 9.88 8.84
CA LYS A 222 1.79 10.18 9.82
C LYS A 222 2.25 8.91 10.50
N GLN A 223 3.55 8.72 10.58
CA GLN A 223 4.14 7.71 11.44
C GLN A 223 4.25 8.26 12.86
N TRP A 224 4.14 7.40 13.87
CA TRP A 224 4.37 7.73 15.26
C TRP A 224 5.37 6.74 15.86
N PRO A 225 6.21 7.15 16.81
CA PRO A 225 7.14 6.24 17.44
C PRO A 225 6.36 5.28 18.36
N THR A 226 6.30 3.99 18.01
CA THR A 226 5.78 2.95 18.91
C THR A 226 6.89 2.00 19.34
N SER A 227 6.77 1.46 20.56
CA SER A 227 7.71 0.48 21.12
C SER A 227 7.83 -0.78 20.24
N GLU A 228 6.74 -1.18 19.58
CA GLU A 228 6.69 -2.35 18.70
C GLU A 228 7.35 -2.10 17.35
N TYR A 229 7.18 -0.89 16.79
CA TYR A 229 7.90 -0.48 15.57
C TYR A 229 9.41 -0.35 15.84
N GLN A 230 9.82 0.22 16.98
CA GLN A 230 11.22 0.26 17.40
C GLN A 230 11.79 -1.14 17.66
N GLN A 231 11.04 -2.01 18.35
CA GLN A 231 11.44 -3.40 18.54
C GLN A 231 11.53 -4.15 17.20
N PHE A 232 10.64 -3.85 16.25
CA PHE A 232 10.71 -4.37 14.91
C PHE A 232 11.95 -3.86 14.14
N LEU A 233 12.25 -2.57 14.18
CA LEU A 233 13.47 -1.99 13.59
C LEU A 233 14.73 -2.62 14.18
N GLU A 234 14.75 -2.88 15.48
CA GLU A 234 15.86 -3.58 16.13
C GLU A 234 15.95 -5.05 15.68
N LEU A 235 14.81 -5.73 15.52
CA LEU A 235 14.77 -7.11 15.01
C LEU A 235 15.16 -7.21 13.53
N SER A 236 14.85 -6.21 12.69
CA SER A 236 15.21 -6.21 11.26
C SER A 236 16.71 -5.95 11.03
N LYS A 237 17.38 -5.28 11.97
CA LYS A 237 18.84 -5.11 11.98
C LYS A 237 19.60 -6.38 12.37
N LEU A 238 18.94 -7.39 12.95
CA LEU A 238 19.59 -8.64 13.31
C LEU A 238 19.94 -9.46 12.04
N PRO A 239 21.12 -10.10 11.99
CA PRO A 239 21.49 -10.94 10.86
C PRO A 239 20.46 -12.05 10.69
N LYS A 240 19.82 -12.11 9.51
CA LYS A 240 18.86 -13.17 9.16
C LYS A 240 19.55 -14.52 9.38
N LYS A 241 19.12 -15.28 10.40
CA LYS A 241 19.63 -16.63 10.66
C LYS A 241 19.50 -17.44 9.37
N LYS A 242 20.63 -17.89 8.82
CA LYS A 242 20.62 -18.89 7.76
C LYS A 242 19.86 -20.10 8.29
N LYS A 243 18.72 -20.43 7.68
CA LYS A 243 18.12 -21.76 7.86
C LYS A 243 19.16 -22.76 7.31
N ASN A 244 19.73 -23.55 8.22
CA ASN A 244 20.52 -24.72 7.88
C ASN A 244 19.61 -25.82 7.33
#